data_AF-A0A2S4AUT3-F1
#
_entry.id   AF-A0A2S4AUT3-F1
#
_cell.length_a   1.000
_cell.length_b   1.000
_cell.length_c   1.000
_cell.angle_alpha   90.00
_cell.angle_beta   90.00
_cell.angle_gamma   90.00
#
_symmetry.space_group_name_H-M   'P 1'
#
loop_
_entity.id
_entity.type
_entity.pdbx_description
1 polymer ?
#
loop_
_entity_poly.entity_id
_entity_poly.type
_entity_poly.pdbx_seq_one_letter_code
_entity_poly.pdbx_strand_id
1 'polypeptide(L)'
;MPELWQAHLTFALLAFVVLPDFGLSRFFKGTGLALLLAASFIPVDGLALAAYMRSFTDDVAITTLVALVFFAAVRMRLVAPPSQSARVQLLLLMGGLSLFLYPATMGMAYFDPYQLGYSPRPLILLIGVAALGLLALKNWLGVCMLGLATLAFSLGLKPSPNYWDYLLDPFIALFSLGALAVYAAKMLLRQLSAQQDSKKPVRL
;
A
#
# COMPACT_ATOMS: atom_id res chain seq x y z
N MET A 1 20.19 -16.13 8.60
CA MET A 1 19.36 -15.63 9.72
C MET A 1 19.14 -14.11 9.79
N PRO A 2 19.91 -13.20 9.11
CA PRO A 2 19.61 -11.75 9.18
C PRO A 2 18.52 -11.25 8.20
N GLU A 3 18.04 -12.08 7.28
CA GLU A 3 17.21 -11.67 6.13
C GLU A 3 15.69 -11.55 6.39
N LEU A 4 15.20 -11.73 7.63
CA LEU A 4 13.75 -11.82 7.93
C LEU A 4 13.16 -10.59 8.62
N TRP A 5 13.96 -9.55 8.86
CA TRP A 5 13.52 -8.34 9.59
C TRP A 5 12.24 -7.73 8.99
N GLN A 6 12.14 -7.72 7.65
CA GLN A 6 11.00 -7.16 6.94
C GLN A 6 9.72 -8.00 7.16
N ALA A 7 9.85 -9.33 7.24
CA ALA A 7 8.73 -10.22 7.50
C ALA A 7 8.13 -9.97 8.89
N HIS A 8 8.98 -9.85 9.93
CA HIS A 8 8.55 -9.56 11.29
C HIS A 8 7.84 -8.20 11.40
N LEU A 9 8.42 -7.18 10.75
CA LEU A 9 7.84 -5.84 10.74
C LEU A 9 6.49 -5.80 10.00
N THR A 10 6.43 -6.42 8.83
CA THR A 10 5.19 -6.52 8.03
C THR A 10 4.11 -7.26 8.81
N PHE A 11 4.43 -8.40 9.44
CA PHE A 11 3.49 -9.17 10.24
C PHE A 11 2.89 -8.31 11.36
N ALA A 12 3.76 -7.68 12.16
CA ALA A 12 3.33 -6.89 13.32
C ALA A 12 2.48 -5.69 12.89
N LEU A 13 2.91 -4.95 11.87
CA LEU A 13 2.19 -3.77 11.38
C LEU A 13 0.86 -4.13 10.72
N LEU A 14 0.82 -5.19 9.90
CA LEU A 14 -0.40 -5.64 9.23
C LEU A 14 -1.43 -6.11 10.25
N ALA A 15 -1.02 -7.00 11.17
CA ALA A 15 -1.89 -7.48 12.24
C ALA A 15 -2.39 -6.31 13.10
N PHE A 16 -1.50 -5.37 13.43
CA PHE A 16 -1.90 -4.17 14.15
C PHE A 16 -2.94 -3.39 13.35
N VAL A 17 -2.67 -2.95 12.12
CA VAL A 17 -3.60 -2.12 11.33
C VAL A 17 -4.96 -2.79 11.12
N VAL A 18 -5.02 -4.11 10.95
CA VAL A 18 -6.26 -4.86 10.69
C VAL A 18 -7.07 -5.13 11.97
N LEU A 19 -6.42 -5.34 13.11
CA LEU A 19 -7.13 -5.62 14.36
C LEU A 19 -7.99 -4.43 14.81
N PRO A 20 -9.17 -4.67 15.41
CA PRO A 20 -10.03 -3.63 15.94
C PRO A 20 -9.33 -2.84 17.06
N ASP A 21 -9.55 -1.52 17.08
CA ASP A 21 -8.87 -0.58 18.00
C ASP A 21 -9.41 -0.59 19.43
N PHE A 22 -10.62 -1.11 19.64
CA PHE A 22 -11.36 -1.17 20.91
C PHE A 22 -11.32 0.11 21.77
N GLY A 23 -10.99 1.27 21.18
CA GLY A 23 -10.82 2.53 21.92
C GLY A 23 -9.65 2.55 22.90
N LEU A 24 -8.67 1.65 22.78
CA LEU A 24 -7.54 1.54 23.71
C LEU A 24 -6.70 2.84 23.79
N SER A 25 -6.09 3.09 24.95
CA SER A 25 -5.18 4.23 25.11
C SER A 25 -3.89 4.03 24.30
N ARG A 26 -3.17 5.12 24.00
CA ARG A 26 -1.91 5.06 23.22
C ARG A 26 -0.90 4.07 23.81
N PHE A 27 -0.80 3.98 25.13
CA PHE A 27 0.10 3.06 25.82
C PHE A 27 -0.26 1.61 25.48
N PHE A 28 -1.52 1.21 25.68
CA PHE A 28 -1.98 -0.16 25.39
C PHE A 28 -1.85 -0.53 23.91
N LYS A 29 -2.05 0.43 23.00
CA LYS A 29 -1.81 0.21 21.56
C LYS A 29 -0.33 -0.05 21.28
N GLY A 30 0.56 0.74 21.88
CA GLY A 30 2.02 0.53 21.76
C GLY A 30 2.46 -0.82 22.31
N THR A 31 1.94 -1.19 23.48
CA THR A 31 2.15 -2.54 24.05
C THR A 31 1.60 -3.61 23.13
N GLY A 32 0.41 -3.44 22.57
CA GLY A 32 -0.19 -4.37 21.61
C GLY A 32 0.67 -4.56 20.36
N LEU A 33 1.21 -3.47 19.78
CA LEU A 33 2.14 -3.56 18.64
C LEU A 33 3.43 -4.30 19.02
N ALA A 34 4.00 -4.02 20.20
CA ALA A 34 5.18 -4.73 20.69
C ALA A 34 4.92 -6.22 20.92
N LEU A 35 3.74 -6.58 21.45
CA LEU A 35 3.31 -7.96 21.63
C LEU A 35 3.11 -8.67 20.29
N LEU A 36 2.53 -8.01 19.28
CA LEU A 36 2.41 -8.56 17.93
C LEU A 36 3.78 -8.78 17.28
N LEU A 37 4.71 -7.85 17.49
CA LEU A 37 6.10 -8.02 17.04
C LEU A 37 6.76 -9.20 17.75
N ALA A 38 6.59 -9.36 19.07
CA ALA A 38 7.09 -10.51 19.80
C ALA A 38 6.45 -11.83 19.31
N ALA A 39 5.14 -11.82 19.06
CA ALA A 39 4.40 -12.96 18.54
C ALA A 39 4.90 -13.42 17.16
N SER A 40 5.42 -12.49 16.36
CA SER A 40 5.99 -12.79 15.04
C SER A 40 7.20 -13.73 15.09
N PHE A 41 7.87 -13.83 16.25
CA PHE A 41 9.00 -14.75 16.49
C PHE A 41 8.57 -16.13 17.03
N ILE A 42 7.28 -16.32 17.35
CA ILE A 42 6.80 -17.61 17.84
C ILE A 42 6.96 -18.65 16.72
N PRO A 43 7.69 -19.76 16.96
CA PRO A 43 7.85 -20.80 15.98
C PRO A 43 6.60 -21.67 15.87
N VAL A 44 6.20 -21.96 14.63
CA VAL A 44 5.17 -22.94 14.25
C VAL A 44 5.85 -23.90 13.27
N ASP A 45 5.86 -25.19 13.58
CA ASP A 45 6.52 -26.24 12.79
C ASP A 45 8.00 -25.93 12.45
N GLY A 46 8.70 -25.25 13.38
CA GLY A 46 10.12 -24.88 13.23
C GLY A 46 10.38 -23.58 12.47
N LEU A 47 9.35 -22.91 11.94
CA LEU A 47 9.45 -21.60 11.30
C LEU A 47 8.79 -20.51 12.16
N ALA A 48 9.43 -19.36 12.31
CA ALA A 48 8.77 -18.22 12.95
C ALA A 48 7.48 -17.84 12.20
N LEU A 49 6.45 -17.40 12.91
CA LEU A 49 5.16 -17.04 12.31
C LEU A 49 5.30 -16.00 11.18
N ALA A 50 6.22 -15.05 11.33
CA ALA A 50 6.57 -14.10 10.27
C ALA A 50 7.16 -14.77 9.02
N ALA A 51 8.02 -15.78 9.19
CA ALA A 51 8.60 -16.54 8.10
C ALA A 51 7.54 -17.39 7.39
N TYR A 52 6.59 -17.95 8.15
CA TYR A 52 5.44 -18.66 7.60
C TYR A 52 4.54 -17.73 6.77
N MET A 53 4.27 -16.50 7.23
CA MET A 53 3.56 -15.51 6.41
C MET A 53 4.33 -15.20 5.13
N ARG A 54 5.64 -14.92 5.25
CA ARG A 54 6.50 -14.61 4.10
C ARG A 54 6.53 -15.74 3.08
N SER A 55 6.45 -17.01 3.46
CA SER A 55 6.45 -18.11 2.48
C SER A 55 5.24 -18.11 1.54
N PHE A 56 4.14 -17.44 1.91
CA PHE A 56 2.97 -17.28 1.02
C PHE A 56 2.98 -15.97 0.24
N THR A 57 3.64 -14.93 0.75
CA THR A 57 3.46 -13.56 0.26
C THR A 57 4.73 -12.91 -0.28
N ASP A 58 5.89 -13.53 -0.03
CA ASP A 58 7.20 -12.90 -0.10
C ASP A 58 7.28 -11.59 0.71
N ASP A 59 8.43 -10.91 0.62
CA ASP A 59 8.61 -9.58 1.20
C ASP A 59 7.80 -8.54 0.41
N VAL A 60 6.87 -7.87 1.10
CA VAL A 60 6.05 -6.80 0.54
C VAL A 60 6.87 -5.67 -0.09
N ALA A 61 6.24 -4.88 -0.96
CA ALA A 61 6.84 -3.68 -1.51
C ALA A 61 7.15 -2.66 -0.39
N ILE A 62 8.17 -1.85 -0.62
CA ILE A 62 8.55 -0.78 0.32
C ILE A 62 7.42 0.25 0.42
N THR A 63 6.69 0.51 -0.65
CA THR A 63 5.49 1.36 -0.63
C THR A 63 4.41 0.83 0.31
N THR A 64 4.15 -0.48 0.31
CA THR A 64 3.22 -1.15 1.24
C THR A 64 3.72 -1.07 2.67
N LEU A 65 5.02 -1.30 2.90
CA LEU A 65 5.62 -1.18 4.22
C LEU A 65 5.49 0.26 4.77
N VAL A 66 5.76 1.27 3.95
CA VAL A 66 5.58 2.68 4.31
C VAL A 66 4.12 3.00 4.62
N ALA A 67 3.19 2.49 3.82
CA ALA A 67 1.75 2.64 4.08
C ALA A 67 1.34 2.01 5.43
N LEU A 68 1.81 0.79 5.72
CA LEU A 68 1.55 0.10 6.98
C LEU A 68 2.10 0.87 8.19
N VAL A 69 3.35 1.36 8.11
CA VAL A 69 3.94 2.22 9.16
C VAL A 69 3.12 3.49 9.35
N PHE A 70 2.72 4.16 8.26
CA PHE A 70 1.93 5.37 8.32
C PHE A 70 0.55 5.13 8.96
N PHE A 71 -0.17 4.08 8.56
CA PHE A 71 -1.47 3.77 9.14
C PHE A 71 -1.38 3.30 10.60
N ALA A 72 -0.29 2.60 10.99
CA ALA A 72 0.00 2.33 12.39
C ALA A 72 0.20 3.64 13.18
N ALA A 73 0.94 4.61 12.63
CA ALA A 73 1.14 5.92 13.25
C ALA A 73 -0.17 6.73 13.36
N VAL A 74 -1.04 6.67 12.36
CA VAL A 74 -2.40 7.25 12.41
C VAL A 74 -3.22 6.60 13.52
N ARG A 75 -3.20 5.27 13.64
CA ARG A 75 -3.91 4.54 14.70
C ARG A 75 -3.39 4.89 16.10
N MET A 76 -2.09 5.13 16.22
CA MET A 76 -1.44 5.63 17.44
C MET A 76 -1.71 7.11 17.73
N ARG A 77 -2.43 7.81 16.83
CA ARG A 77 -2.70 9.26 16.88
C ARG A 77 -1.41 10.09 16.93
N LEU A 78 -0.37 9.62 16.24
CA LEU A 78 0.91 10.34 16.08
C LEU A 78 0.89 11.22 14.82
N VAL A 79 0.13 10.82 13.82
CA VAL A 79 -0.02 11.52 12.55
C VAL A 79 -1.51 11.63 12.21
N ALA A 80 -1.91 12.73 11.57
CA ALA A 80 -3.27 12.90 11.09
C ALA A 80 -3.54 11.98 9.88
N PRO A 81 -4.78 11.47 9.72
CA PRO A 81 -5.14 10.74 8.52
C PRO A 81 -4.97 11.64 7.27
N PRO A 82 -4.67 11.06 6.10
CA PRO A 82 -4.48 11.82 4.89
C PRO A 82 -5.81 12.44 4.46
N SER A 83 -5.75 13.61 3.83
CA SER A 83 -6.95 14.23 3.25
C SER A 83 -7.57 13.33 2.19
N GLN A 84 -8.87 13.48 1.94
CA GLN A 84 -9.56 12.68 0.92
C GLN A 84 -8.90 12.83 -0.46
N SER A 85 -8.48 14.05 -0.82
CA SER A 85 -7.78 14.32 -2.08
C SER A 85 -6.45 13.57 -2.16
N ALA A 86 -5.62 13.65 -1.11
CA ALA A 86 -4.34 12.94 -1.05
C ALA A 86 -4.52 11.41 -1.14
N ARG A 87 -5.56 10.88 -0.48
CA ARG A 87 -5.91 9.46 -0.59
C ARG A 87 -6.28 9.07 -2.01
N VAL A 88 -7.16 9.82 -2.67
CA VAL A 88 -7.59 9.51 -4.05
C VAL A 88 -6.41 9.61 -5.03
N GLN A 89 -5.56 10.63 -4.91
CA GLN A 89 -4.35 10.77 -5.74
C GLN A 89 -3.43 9.55 -5.62
N LEU A 90 -3.20 9.07 -4.39
CA LEU A 90 -2.39 7.87 -4.14
C LEU A 90 -3.02 6.62 -4.74
N LEU A 91 -4.32 6.43 -4.54
CA LEU A 91 -5.04 5.28 -5.09
C LEU A 91 -5.02 5.28 -6.62
N LEU A 92 -5.20 6.44 -7.26
CA LEU A 92 -5.10 6.58 -8.71
C LEU A 92 -3.69 6.25 -9.22
N LEU A 93 -2.65 6.75 -8.53
CA LEU A 93 -1.27 6.46 -8.93
C LEU A 93 -0.95 4.97 -8.76
N MET A 94 -1.16 4.40 -7.57
CA MET A 94 -0.85 3.00 -7.29
C MET A 94 -1.70 2.06 -8.13
N GLY A 95 -2.99 2.35 -8.28
CA GLY A 95 -3.91 1.60 -9.14
C GLY A 95 -3.51 1.70 -10.62
N GLY A 96 -3.13 2.88 -11.09
CA GLY A 96 -2.65 3.08 -12.46
C GLY A 96 -1.36 2.31 -12.75
N LEU A 97 -0.37 2.39 -11.86
CA LEU A 97 0.86 1.60 -11.98
C LEU A 97 0.56 0.08 -11.93
N SER A 98 -0.41 -0.34 -11.11
CA SER A 98 -0.82 -1.74 -11.02
C SER A 98 -1.49 -2.23 -12.31
N LEU A 99 -2.38 -1.43 -12.91
CA LEU A 99 -3.00 -1.75 -14.20
C LEU A 99 -2.02 -1.71 -15.36
N PHE A 100 -0.95 -0.92 -15.24
CA PHE A 100 0.14 -0.94 -16.21
C PHE A 100 0.95 -2.23 -16.09
N LEU A 101 1.31 -2.64 -14.87
CA LEU A 101 2.21 -3.76 -14.62
C LEU A 101 1.53 -5.14 -14.74
N TYR A 102 0.46 -5.39 -13.98
CA TYR A 102 -0.04 -6.75 -13.75
C TYR A 102 -0.75 -7.42 -14.93
N PRO A 103 -1.55 -6.73 -15.75
CA PRO A 103 -2.16 -7.37 -16.93
C PRO A 103 -1.11 -7.94 -17.88
N ALA A 104 0.00 -7.24 -18.06
CA ALA A 104 1.10 -7.69 -18.89
C ALA A 104 1.85 -8.90 -18.27
N THR A 105 2.09 -8.90 -16.96
CA THR A 105 2.72 -10.06 -16.30
C THR A 105 1.81 -11.31 -16.27
N MET A 106 0.50 -11.12 -16.41
CA MET A 106 -0.47 -12.22 -16.60
C MET A 106 -0.57 -12.72 -18.05
N GLY A 107 0.29 -12.23 -18.96
CA GLY A 107 0.29 -12.64 -20.37
C GLY A 107 -0.84 -12.02 -21.20
N MET A 108 -1.53 -11.00 -20.69
CA MET A 108 -2.61 -10.32 -21.42
C MET A 108 -2.10 -9.26 -22.42
N ALA A 109 -0.79 -8.98 -22.42
CA ALA A 109 -0.16 -8.04 -23.34
C ALA A 109 1.16 -8.60 -23.89
N TYR A 110 1.49 -8.23 -25.13
CA TYR A 110 2.78 -8.60 -25.77
C TYR A 110 3.96 -7.79 -25.26
N PHE A 111 3.70 -6.58 -24.77
CA PHE A 111 4.70 -5.76 -24.08
C PHE A 111 4.77 -6.19 -22.62
N ASP A 112 5.98 -6.37 -22.10
CA ASP A 112 6.22 -6.75 -20.70
C ASP A 112 6.87 -5.57 -19.93
N PRO A 113 6.06 -4.74 -19.25
CA PRO A 113 6.54 -3.63 -18.41
C PRO A 113 7.41 -4.10 -17.25
N TYR A 114 7.31 -5.35 -16.82
CA TYR A 114 8.11 -5.85 -15.70
C TYR A 114 9.61 -5.84 -16.04
N GLN A 115 9.96 -5.98 -17.33
CA GLN A 115 11.34 -5.86 -17.79
C GLN A 115 11.94 -4.47 -17.56
N LEU A 116 11.11 -3.41 -17.57
CA LEU A 116 11.57 -2.04 -17.28
C LEU A 116 12.16 -1.92 -15.87
N GLY A 117 11.76 -2.79 -14.95
CA GLY A 117 12.29 -2.81 -13.59
C GLY A 117 13.74 -3.34 -13.49
N TYR A 118 14.21 -4.13 -14.46
CA TYR A 118 15.61 -4.57 -14.54
C TYR A 118 16.52 -3.53 -15.21
N SER A 119 15.95 -2.64 -16.03
CA SER A 119 16.64 -1.47 -16.60
C SER A 119 16.07 -0.19 -16.00
N PRO A 120 16.33 0.09 -14.71
CA PRO A 120 15.46 0.95 -13.90
C PRO A 120 15.56 2.43 -14.23
N ARG A 121 16.54 2.90 -15.00
CA ARG A 121 16.79 4.35 -15.20
C ARG A 121 15.57 5.12 -15.73
N PRO A 122 14.86 4.67 -16.79
CA PRO A 122 13.67 5.36 -17.27
C PRO A 122 12.52 5.31 -16.26
N LEU A 123 12.39 4.17 -15.56
CA LEU A 123 11.34 3.99 -14.56
C LEU A 123 11.58 4.85 -13.32
N ILE A 124 12.82 4.96 -12.83
CA ILE A 124 13.21 5.87 -11.74
C ILE A 124 12.89 7.31 -12.12
N LEU A 125 13.18 7.73 -13.37
CA LEU A 125 12.82 9.08 -13.82
C LEU A 125 11.31 9.30 -13.79
N LEU A 126 10.52 8.36 -14.32
CA LEU A 126 9.06 8.43 -14.29
C LEU A 126 8.52 8.52 -12.86
N ILE A 127 9.02 7.68 -11.96
CA ILE A 127 8.62 7.66 -10.54
C ILE A 127 9.09 8.93 -9.82
N GLY A 128 10.25 9.47 -10.16
CA GLY A 128 10.75 10.75 -9.66
C GLY A 128 9.85 11.91 -10.05
N VAL A 129 9.40 11.96 -11.32
CA VAL A 129 8.42 12.95 -11.78
C VAL A 129 7.08 12.79 -11.05
N ALA A 130 6.61 11.56 -10.86
CA ALA A 130 5.39 11.29 -10.10
C ALA A 130 5.52 11.76 -8.64
N ALA A 131 6.67 11.54 -8.00
CA ALA A 131 6.96 12.01 -6.65
C ALA A 131 6.98 13.54 -6.57
N LEU A 132 7.59 14.23 -7.54
CA LEU A 132 7.56 15.70 -7.61
C LEU A 132 6.14 16.24 -7.83
N GLY A 133 5.34 15.57 -8.66
CA GLY A 133 3.92 15.90 -8.83
C GLY A 133 3.13 15.77 -7.53
N LEU A 134 3.33 14.68 -6.78
CA LEU A 134 2.73 14.49 -5.46
C LEU A 134 3.20 15.53 -4.45
N LEU A 135 4.47 15.93 -4.51
CA LEU A 135 5.02 17.00 -3.68
C LEU A 135 4.33 18.35 -3.96
N ALA A 136 4.14 18.69 -5.23
CA ALA A 136 3.40 19.89 -5.63
C ALA A 136 1.94 19.86 -5.14
N LEU A 137 1.33 18.68 -5.11
CA LEU A 137 0.00 18.42 -4.54
C LEU A 137 -0.01 18.32 -3.00
N LYS A 138 1.13 18.52 -2.34
CA LYS A 138 1.33 18.41 -0.87
C LYS A 138 0.98 17.02 -0.31
N ASN A 139 1.11 15.99 -1.14
CA ASN A 139 0.83 14.60 -0.77
C ASN A 139 2.10 13.92 -0.23
N TRP A 140 2.47 14.27 1.00
CA TRP A 140 3.68 13.79 1.65
C TRP A 140 3.76 12.28 1.80
N LEU A 141 2.64 11.60 2.04
CA LEU A 141 2.61 10.14 2.13
C LEU A 141 3.06 9.51 0.80
N GLY A 142 2.52 9.99 -0.32
CA GLY A 142 2.93 9.49 -1.64
C GLY A 142 4.38 9.80 -1.98
N VAL A 143 4.88 10.98 -1.60
CA VAL A 143 6.30 11.34 -1.73
C VAL A 143 7.17 10.37 -0.93
N CYS A 144 6.81 10.09 0.33
CA CYS A 144 7.54 9.13 1.16
C CYS A 144 7.50 7.72 0.59
N MET A 145 6.36 7.24 0.09
CA MET A 145 6.22 5.91 -0.50
C MET A 145 7.16 5.74 -1.69
N LEU A 146 7.14 6.68 -2.65
CA LEU A 146 7.98 6.59 -3.85
C LEU A 146 9.46 6.85 -3.52
N GLY A 147 9.75 7.87 -2.72
CA GLY A 147 11.11 8.25 -2.37
C GLY A 147 11.83 7.18 -1.56
N LEU A 148 11.17 6.60 -0.54
CA LEU A 148 11.77 5.53 0.26
C LEU A 148 11.89 4.22 -0.53
N ALA A 149 10.96 3.91 -1.43
CA ALA A 149 11.11 2.77 -2.34
C ALA A 149 12.30 2.93 -3.28
N THR A 150 12.47 4.12 -3.87
CA THR A 150 13.61 4.45 -4.74
C THR A 150 14.93 4.37 -3.96
N LEU A 151 14.96 4.91 -2.74
CA LEU A 151 16.13 4.87 -1.87
C LEU A 151 16.48 3.43 -1.46
N ALA A 152 15.48 2.65 -1.06
CA ALA A 152 15.65 1.25 -0.70
C ALA A 152 16.20 0.42 -1.86
N PHE A 153 15.71 0.66 -3.09
CA PHE A 153 16.26 0.04 -4.31
C PHE A 153 17.72 0.43 -4.53
N SER A 154 18.03 1.72 -4.37
CA SER A 154 19.39 2.24 -4.59
C SER A 154 20.41 1.71 -3.57
N LEU A 155 19.95 1.39 -2.37
CA LEU A 155 20.74 0.78 -1.30
C LEU A 155 20.76 -0.76 -1.35
N GLY A 156 20.02 -1.38 -2.27
CA GLY A 156 19.92 -2.84 -2.38
C GLY A 156 19.28 -3.49 -1.14
N LEU A 157 18.28 -2.85 -0.53
CA LEU A 157 17.69 -3.33 0.74
C LEU A 157 16.87 -4.62 0.58
N LYS A 158 16.38 -4.94 -0.62
CA LYS A 158 15.76 -6.23 -0.92
C LYS A 158 16.67 -7.06 -1.83
N PRO A 159 16.61 -8.39 -1.76
CA PRO A 159 17.33 -9.28 -2.67
C PRO A 159 16.95 -9.11 -4.14
N SER A 160 15.72 -8.63 -4.43
CA SER A 160 15.28 -8.45 -5.81
C SER A 160 16.06 -7.34 -6.52
N PRO A 161 16.58 -7.59 -7.74
CA PRO A 161 17.17 -6.56 -8.57
C PRO A 161 16.12 -5.79 -9.40
N ASN A 162 14.84 -6.14 -9.30
CA ASN A 162 13.78 -5.49 -10.06
C ASN A 162 13.17 -4.33 -9.26
N TYR A 163 13.17 -3.13 -9.85
CA TYR A 163 12.66 -1.93 -9.18
C TYR A 163 11.13 -1.98 -8.90
N TRP A 164 10.35 -2.71 -9.71
CA TRP A 164 8.92 -2.87 -9.48
C TRP A 164 8.62 -3.53 -8.13
N ASP A 165 9.46 -4.45 -7.67
CA ASP A 165 9.28 -5.19 -6.41
C ASP A 165 9.45 -4.33 -5.15
N TYR A 166 9.97 -3.12 -5.32
CA TYR A 166 10.05 -2.10 -4.27
C TYR A 166 8.82 -1.19 -4.30
N LEU A 167 8.18 -1.03 -5.46
CA LEU A 167 7.09 -0.09 -5.70
C LEU A 167 5.71 -0.70 -5.57
N LEU A 168 5.53 -1.95 -6.00
CA LEU A 168 4.25 -2.61 -6.06
C LEU A 168 4.35 -4.05 -5.57
N ASP A 169 3.27 -4.48 -4.92
CA ASP A 169 2.99 -5.87 -4.59
C ASP A 169 1.49 -6.12 -4.78
N PRO A 170 1.02 -7.37 -4.72
CA PRO A 170 -0.40 -7.66 -4.89
C PRO A 170 -1.30 -6.99 -3.85
N PHE A 171 -0.83 -6.72 -2.63
CA PHE A 171 -1.64 -6.11 -1.57
C PHE A 171 -1.99 -4.67 -1.89
N ILE A 172 -0.99 -3.83 -2.20
CA ILE A 172 -1.24 -2.42 -2.52
C ILE A 172 -1.99 -2.27 -3.84
N ALA A 173 -1.77 -3.19 -4.79
CA ALA A 173 -2.50 -3.23 -6.04
C ALA A 173 -4.00 -3.51 -5.82
N LEU A 174 -4.31 -4.62 -5.14
CA LEU A 174 -5.69 -5.02 -4.83
C LEU A 174 -6.39 -3.97 -3.96
N PHE A 175 -5.71 -3.45 -2.94
CA PHE A 175 -6.24 -2.38 -2.09
C PHE A 175 -6.59 -1.14 -2.91
N SER A 176 -5.68 -0.70 -3.79
CA SER A 176 -5.87 0.51 -4.58
C SER A 176 -7.00 0.36 -5.58
N LEU A 177 -7.01 -0.72 -6.34
CA LEU A 177 -8.04 -1.00 -7.34
C LEU A 177 -9.41 -1.23 -6.69
N GLY A 178 -9.47 -2.01 -5.60
CA GLY A 178 -10.69 -2.26 -4.86
C GLY A 178 -11.29 -0.97 -4.27
N ALA A 179 -10.46 -0.11 -3.67
CA ALA A 179 -10.91 1.16 -3.12
C ALA A 179 -11.44 2.11 -4.22
N LEU A 180 -10.76 2.18 -5.38
CA LEU A 180 -11.23 2.96 -6.52
C LEU A 180 -12.56 2.44 -7.06
N ALA A 181 -12.72 1.12 -7.19
CA ALA A 181 -13.96 0.49 -7.63
C ALA A 181 -15.12 0.83 -6.66
N VAL A 182 -14.88 0.78 -5.35
CA VAL A 182 -15.87 1.19 -4.34
C VAL A 182 -16.22 2.68 -4.46
N TYR A 183 -15.24 3.56 -4.70
CA TYR A 183 -15.53 4.98 -4.92
C TYR A 183 -16.35 5.23 -6.17
N ALA A 184 -16.02 4.56 -7.28
CA ALA A 184 -16.77 4.64 -8.53
C ALA A 184 -18.22 4.14 -8.34
N ALA A 185 -18.40 2.99 -7.69
CA ALA A 185 -19.73 2.44 -7.40
C ALA A 185 -20.56 3.40 -6.53
N LYS A 186 -19.99 3.97 -5.47
CA LYS A 186 -20.67 4.97 -4.63
C LYS A 186 -21.05 6.24 -5.41
N MET A 187 -20.20 6.68 -6.33
CA MET A 187 -20.49 7.83 -7.17
C MET A 187 -21.66 7.54 -8.13
N LEU A 188 -21.66 6.39 -8.79
CA LEU A 188 -22.73 5.96 -9.69
C LEU A 188 -24.07 5.83 -8.93
N LEU A 189 -24.08 5.19 -7.76
CA LEU A 189 -25.28 5.06 -6.94
C LEU A 189 -25.86 6.42 -6.55
N ARG A 190 -25.02 7.39 -6.16
CA ARG A 190 -25.47 8.76 -5.84
C ARG A 190 -26.09 9.47 -7.04
N GLN A 191 -25.51 9.31 -8.23
CA GLN A 191 -26.04 9.90 -9.46
C GLN A 191 -27.41 9.30 -9.82
N LEU A 192 -27.55 7.98 -9.68
CA LEU A 192 -28.83 7.28 -9.94
C LEU A 192 -29.91 7.73 -8.95
N SER A 193 -29.61 7.84 -7.65
CA SER A 193 -30.56 8.36 -6.65
C SER A 193 -30.97 9.80 -6.95
N ALA A 194 -30.02 10.67 -7.32
CA ALA A 194 -30.31 12.06 -7.65
C ALA A 194 -31.21 12.20 -8.89
N GLN A 195 -31.01 11.35 -9.91
CA GLN A 195 -31.87 11.31 -11.09
C GLN A 195 -33.29 10.80 -10.78
N GLN A 196 -33.44 9.91 -9.81
CA GLN A 196 -34.75 9.41 -9.37
C GLN A 196 -35.54 10.47 -8.60
N ASP A 197 -34.90 11.24 -7.72
CA ASP A 197 -35.57 12.32 -6.98
C ASP A 197 -35.96 13.48 -7.88
N SER A 198 -35.17 13.80 -8.92
CA SER A 198 -35.53 14.82 -9.92
C SER A 198 -36.72 14.43 -10.81
N LYS A 199 -37.10 13.14 -10.87
CA LYS A 199 -38.22 12.64 -11.70
C LYS A 199 -39.53 12.46 -10.93
N LYS A 200 -39.55 12.68 -9.61
CA LYS A 200 -40.81 12.62 -8.83
C LYS A 200 -41.66 13.87 -9.13
N PRO A 201 -42.93 13.72 -9.56
CA PRO A 201 -43.79 14.88 -9.77
C PRO A 201 -44.03 15.59 -8.44
N VAL A 202 -43.92 16.91 -8.44
CA VAL A 202 -44.30 17.76 -7.31
C VAL A 202 -45.79 17.52 -7.04
N ARG A 203 -46.11 16.88 -5.92
CA ARG A 203 -47.50 16.80 -5.45
C ARG A 203 -47.89 18.20 -4.96
N LEU A 204 -48.60 18.93 -5.82
CA LEU A 204 -49.37 20.13 -5.46
C LEU A 204 -50.65 19.70 -4.72
#